data_AF-A0A9D3PMT4-F1
#
_entry.id   AF-A0A9D3PMT4-F1
#
_cell.length_a   1.000
_cell.length_b   1.000
_cell.length_c   1.000
_cell.angle_alpha   90.00
_cell.angle_beta   90.00
_cell.angle_gamma   90.00
#
_symmetry.space_group_name_H-M   'P 1'
#
loop_
_entity.id
_entity.type
_entity.pdbx_description
1 polymer ?
#
loop_
_entity_poly.entity_id
_entity_poly.type
_entity_poly.pdbx_seq_one_letter_code
_entity_poly.pdbx_strand_id
1 'polypeptide(L)'
;MDTEKDYRVKVKSKKIVVEQLQKYRELMKKLLDGQSSIAEDVKQQMLQELLRNFDKSVHDNVVINGECWEDAPNEDNEAECKTLDDFLDENILETTLKRSSYPKKILPYVVRSLKAERELMGLYKPTVKPQEMKKDPVQETKMTSLSEAAPRMIRQASAVMKSLQTLQQSMEGLCNVLSMHPTAQSSEIHREVFGLPQGDLLPLPGDTAVSRQSLKRNVVEAELKNAYTLPPKRLPTASKSEDSE
;
A
#
# COMPACT_ATOMS: atom_id res chain seq x y z
N MET A 1 50.30 -32.58 23.60
CA MET A 1 49.34 -33.01 24.62
C MET A 1 48.71 -34.28 24.09
N ASP A 2 49.39 -35.40 24.30
CA ASP A 2 48.96 -36.69 23.78
C ASP A 2 47.60 -37.06 24.38
N THR A 3 46.61 -37.29 23.52
CA THR A 3 45.34 -37.87 23.92
C THR A 3 45.63 -39.30 24.36
N GLU A 4 45.70 -39.54 25.68
CA GLU A 4 45.83 -40.88 26.25
C GLU A 4 44.79 -41.79 25.62
N LYS A 5 45.27 -42.84 24.94
CA LYS A 5 44.39 -43.86 24.36
C LYS A 5 43.75 -44.60 25.52
N ASP A 6 42.43 -44.54 25.62
CA ASP A 6 41.70 -45.35 26.59
C ASP A 6 41.74 -46.82 26.16
N TYR A 7 42.43 -47.65 26.94
CA TYR A 7 42.60 -49.08 26.71
C TYR A 7 41.47 -49.93 27.32
N ARG A 8 40.51 -49.29 28.01
CA ARG A 8 39.40 -49.99 28.66
C ARG A 8 38.44 -50.58 27.62
N VAL A 9 37.83 -51.70 28.00
CA VAL A 9 36.91 -52.45 27.13
C VAL A 9 35.59 -51.68 27.01
N LYS A 10 35.21 -51.34 25.78
CA LYS A 10 33.98 -50.60 25.49
C LYS A 10 32.80 -51.55 25.38
N VAL A 11 31.82 -51.37 26.24
CA VAL A 11 30.59 -52.17 26.28
C VAL A 11 29.38 -51.24 26.16
N LYS A 12 28.28 -51.75 25.58
CA LYS A 12 27.07 -50.96 25.34
C LYS A 12 26.02 -51.05 26.45
N SER A 13 26.00 -52.16 27.18
CA SER A 13 25.05 -52.41 28.26
C SER A 13 25.76 -52.94 29.49
N LYS A 14 25.50 -52.30 30.63
CA LYS A 14 26.00 -52.68 31.95
C LYS A 14 25.48 -54.06 32.38
N LYS A 15 24.24 -54.37 32.01
CA LYS A 15 23.55 -55.63 32.34
C LYS A 15 24.31 -56.85 31.85
N ILE A 16 24.79 -56.80 30.60
CA ILE A 16 25.56 -57.89 30.00
C ILE A 16 26.83 -58.19 30.81
N VAL A 17 27.52 -57.14 31.27
CA VAL A 17 28.74 -57.29 32.06
C VAL A 17 28.43 -57.92 33.41
N VAL A 18 27.37 -57.46 34.09
CA VAL A 18 26.92 -58.04 35.37
C VAL A 18 26.56 -59.52 35.23
N GLU A 19 25.83 -59.90 34.18
CA GLU A 19 25.46 -61.30 33.91
C GLU A 19 26.69 -62.19 33.67
N GLN A 20 27.68 -61.69 32.93
CA GLN A 20 28.92 -62.45 32.70
C GLN A 20 29.75 -62.57 33.98
N LEU A 21 29.87 -61.48 34.74
CA LEU A 21 30.55 -61.46 36.03
C LEU A 21 29.97 -62.54 36.96
N GLN A 22 28.64 -62.67 37.00
CA GLN A 22 27.95 -63.67 37.81
C GLN A 22 28.33 -65.11 37.42
N LYS A 23 28.42 -65.42 36.12
CA LYS A 23 28.86 -66.74 35.64
C LYS A 23 30.29 -67.05 36.05
N TYR A 24 31.20 -66.07 35.95
CA TYR A 24 32.59 -66.24 36.37
C TYR A 24 32.71 -66.38 37.89
N ARG A 25 31.90 -65.67 38.67
CA ARG A 25 31.82 -65.85 40.13
C ARG A 25 31.41 -67.28 40.50
N GLU A 26 30.42 -67.85 39.82
CA GLU A 26 30.02 -69.25 40.04
C GLU A 26 31.12 -70.25 39.66
N LEU A 27 31.86 -69.98 38.58
CA LEU A 27 32.98 -70.81 38.16
C LEU A 27 34.13 -70.78 39.19
N MET A 28 34.49 -69.59 39.68
CA MET A 28 35.53 -69.43 40.71
C MET A 28 35.16 -70.11 42.03
N LYS A 29 33.88 -70.05 42.42
CA LYS A 29 33.37 -70.81 43.58
C LYS A 29 33.55 -72.31 43.39
N LYS A 30 33.11 -72.87 42.25
CA LYS A 30 33.29 -74.30 41.91
C LYS A 30 34.76 -74.72 41.87
N LEU A 31 35.65 -73.86 41.38
CA LEU A 31 37.08 -74.15 41.31
C LEU A 31 37.72 -74.27 42.70
N LEU A 32 37.36 -73.36 43.61
CA LEU A 32 37.83 -73.43 44.99
C LEU A 32 37.25 -74.62 45.73
N ASP A 33 35.99 -74.98 45.47
CA ASP A 33 35.34 -76.15 46.08
C ASP A 33 36.02 -77.48 45.74
N GLY A 34 36.67 -77.57 44.58
CA GLY A 34 37.49 -78.72 44.20
C GLY A 34 38.84 -78.83 44.91
N GLN A 35 39.26 -77.83 45.69
CA GLN A 35 40.55 -77.82 46.37
C GLN A 35 40.40 -78.24 47.84
N SER A 36 40.63 -79.51 48.13
CA SER A 36 40.49 -80.12 49.47
C SER A 36 41.73 -79.98 50.38
N SER A 37 42.81 -79.35 49.91
CA SER A 37 44.06 -79.21 50.68
C SER A 37 44.11 -77.98 51.59
N ILE A 38 43.10 -77.12 51.57
CA ILE A 38 43.06 -75.83 52.29
C ILE A 38 42.00 -75.89 53.38
N ALA A 39 42.31 -75.37 54.57
CA ALA A 39 41.36 -75.25 55.66
C ALA A 39 40.19 -74.35 55.27
N GLU A 40 38.96 -74.74 55.61
CA GLU A 40 37.75 -74.06 55.11
C GLU A 40 37.66 -72.58 55.49
N ASP A 41 38.11 -72.20 56.68
CA ASP A 41 38.09 -70.79 57.12
C ASP A 41 38.99 -69.90 56.24
N VAL A 42 40.16 -70.42 55.85
CA VAL A 42 41.12 -69.72 54.97
C VAL A 42 40.60 -69.68 53.53
N LYS A 43 39.93 -70.76 53.10
CA LYS A 43 39.34 -70.86 51.76
C LYS A 43 38.22 -69.85 51.55
N GLN A 44 37.35 -69.65 52.55
CA GLN A 44 36.28 -68.65 52.48
C GLN A 44 36.83 -67.23 52.40
N GLN A 45 37.85 -66.91 53.21
CA GLN A 45 38.49 -65.61 53.18
C GLN A 45 39.19 -65.34 51.84
N MET A 46 39.90 -66.34 51.30
CA MET A 46 40.55 -66.27 49.99
C MET A 46 39.53 -66.11 48.86
N LEU A 47 38.39 -66.81 48.93
CA LEU A 47 37.30 -66.68 47.96
C LEU A 47 36.74 -65.25 47.95
N GLN A 48 36.49 -64.67 49.12
CA GLN A 48 35.93 -63.33 49.24
C GLN A 48 36.90 -62.27 48.70
N GLU A 49 38.18 -62.37 49.03
CA GLU A 49 39.22 -61.47 48.51
C GLU A 49 39.39 -61.61 47.00
N LEU A 50 39.43 -62.84 46.49
CA LEU A 50 39.55 -63.12 45.05
C LEU A 50 38.36 -62.55 44.27
N LEU A 51 37.13 -62.78 44.73
CA LEU A 51 35.93 -62.26 44.07
C LEU A 51 35.92 -60.72 44.09
N ARG A 52 36.24 -60.11 45.24
CA ARG A 52 36.29 -58.65 45.37
C ARG A 52 37.34 -58.02 44.46
N ASN A 53 38.53 -58.62 44.40
CA ASN A 53 39.63 -58.14 43.56
C ASN A 53 39.31 -58.33 42.07
N PHE A 54 38.69 -59.45 41.71
CA PHE A 54 38.23 -59.71 40.35
C PHE A 54 37.17 -58.70 39.91
N ASP A 55 36.12 -58.52 40.72
CA ASP A 55 35.03 -57.59 40.40
C ASP A 55 35.57 -56.16 40.21
N LYS A 56 36.40 -55.70 41.15
CA LYS A 56 37.02 -54.38 41.06
C LYS A 56 37.90 -54.26 39.81
N SER A 57 38.73 -55.26 39.54
CA SER A 57 39.58 -55.27 38.35
C SER A 57 38.75 -55.22 37.07
N VAL A 58 37.60 -55.87 37.01
CA VAL A 58 36.72 -55.80 35.83
C VAL A 58 36.05 -54.44 35.73
N HIS A 59 35.54 -53.88 36.82
CA HIS A 59 34.92 -52.55 36.83
C HIS A 59 35.91 -51.45 36.40
N ASP A 60 37.15 -51.49 36.89
CA ASP A 60 38.19 -50.51 36.54
C ASP A 60 38.61 -50.59 35.05
N ASN A 61 38.42 -51.75 34.40
CA ASN A 61 38.84 -52.01 33.02
C ASN A 61 37.70 -51.96 31.99
N VAL A 62 36.47 -51.65 32.40
CA VAL A 62 35.29 -51.60 31.51
C VAL A 62 34.72 -50.19 31.47
N VAL A 63 34.34 -49.76 30.27
CA VAL A 63 33.68 -48.47 30.01
C VAL A 63 32.35 -48.74 29.31
N ILE A 64 31.27 -48.16 29.84
CA ILE A 64 29.91 -48.34 29.31
C ILE A 64 29.50 -47.05 28.62
N ASN A 65 29.30 -47.09 27.30
CA ASN A 65 28.92 -45.91 26.49
C ASN A 65 29.82 -44.66 26.67
N GLY A 66 31.08 -44.85 27.11
CA GLY A 66 32.02 -43.76 27.35
C GLY A 66 32.09 -43.30 28.81
N GLU A 67 31.26 -43.86 29.69
CA GLU A 67 31.20 -43.56 31.12
C GLU A 67 31.87 -44.68 31.95
N CYS A 68 32.37 -44.29 33.13
CA CYS A 68 32.91 -45.23 34.12
C CYS A 68 31.79 -46.11 34.70
N TRP A 69 32.17 -47.23 35.32
CA TRP A 69 31.23 -48.22 35.83
C TRP A 69 30.21 -47.65 36.84
N GLU A 70 30.64 -46.74 37.70
CA GLU A 70 29.82 -46.10 38.73
C GLU A 70 28.78 -45.14 38.15
N ASP A 71 29.19 -44.37 37.14
CA ASP A 71 28.38 -43.31 36.53
C ASP A 71 27.39 -43.87 35.49
N ALA A 72 27.71 -45.02 34.92
CA ALA A 72 26.90 -45.64 33.88
C ALA A 72 25.50 -46.03 34.42
N PRO A 73 24.42 -45.63 33.72
CA PRO A 73 23.05 -45.86 34.16
C PRO A 73 22.73 -47.36 34.22
N ASN A 74 21.99 -47.76 35.25
CA ASN A 74 21.43 -49.10 35.35
C ASN A 74 20.11 -49.17 34.56
N GLU A 75 20.02 -50.07 33.59
CA GLU A 75 18.84 -50.25 32.74
C GLU A 75 17.63 -50.84 33.51
N ASP A 76 17.82 -51.36 34.73
CA ASP A 76 16.79 -52.09 35.50
C ASP A 76 16.00 -51.20 36.49
N ASN A 77 15.90 -49.88 36.25
CA ASN A 77 15.10 -48.97 37.09
C ASN A 77 13.58 -49.07 36.79
N GLU A 78 13.01 -50.27 36.96
CA GLU A 78 11.58 -50.53 36.75
C GLU A 78 10.66 -49.63 37.60
N ALA A 79 11.14 -49.20 38.77
CA ALA A 79 10.43 -48.28 39.66
C ALA A 79 10.36 -46.86 39.09
N GLU A 80 11.43 -46.39 38.43
CA GLU A 80 11.49 -45.07 37.83
C GLU A 80 10.56 -44.98 36.60
N CYS A 81 10.49 -46.05 35.80
CA CYS A 81 9.55 -46.13 34.68
C CYS A 81 8.08 -46.01 35.14
N LYS A 82 7.68 -46.70 36.21
CA LYS A 82 6.30 -46.63 36.73
C LYS A 82 5.94 -45.22 37.21
N THR A 83 6.85 -44.55 37.91
CA THR A 83 6.60 -43.17 38.35
C THR A 83 6.48 -42.19 37.17
N LEU A 84 7.22 -42.45 36.09
CA LEU A 84 7.13 -41.65 34.87
C LEU A 84 5.80 -41.87 34.14
N ASP A 85 5.34 -43.12 34.07
CA ASP A 85 4.05 -43.46 33.48
C ASP A 85 2.88 -42.82 34.24
N ASP A 86 2.89 -42.87 35.58
CA ASP A 86 1.88 -42.21 36.42
C ASP A 86 1.85 -40.69 36.19
N PHE A 87 3.04 -40.06 36.09
CA PHE A 87 3.15 -38.63 35.79
C PHE A 87 2.66 -38.30 34.38
N LEU A 88 2.92 -39.17 33.41
CA LEU A 88 2.44 -39.01 32.05
C LEU A 88 0.91 -39.07 32.00
N ASP A 89 0.30 -40.04 32.69
CA ASP A 89 -1.15 -40.19 32.76
C ASP A 89 -1.83 -38.97 33.40
N GLU A 90 -1.28 -38.47 34.51
CA GLU A 90 -1.79 -37.24 35.14
C GLU A 90 -1.75 -36.05 34.17
N ASN A 91 -0.64 -35.87 33.43
CA ASN A 91 -0.52 -34.79 32.44
C ASN A 91 -1.48 -34.96 31.27
N ILE A 92 -1.70 -36.19 30.81
CA ILE A 92 -2.67 -36.49 29.74
C ILE A 92 -4.08 -36.12 30.21
N LEU A 93 -4.44 -36.49 31.43
CA LEU A 93 -5.74 -36.16 32.02
C LEU A 93 -5.91 -34.66 32.20
N GLU A 94 -4.93 -33.97 32.79
CA GLU A 94 -4.98 -32.53 32.99
C GLU A 94 -5.12 -31.79 31.65
N THR A 95 -4.33 -32.19 30.65
CA THR A 95 -4.36 -31.60 29.31
C THR A 95 -5.72 -31.83 28.64
N THR A 96 -6.29 -33.02 28.76
CA THR A 96 -7.60 -33.36 28.19
C THR A 96 -8.72 -32.57 28.86
N LEU A 97 -8.65 -32.41 30.19
CA LEU A 97 -9.59 -31.58 30.94
C LEU A 97 -9.46 -30.10 30.56
N LYS A 98 -8.22 -29.59 30.44
CA LYS A 98 -7.96 -28.22 30.00
C LYS A 98 -8.54 -27.97 28.61
N ARG A 99 -8.26 -28.83 27.63
CA ARG A 99 -8.76 -28.73 26.26
C ARG A 99 -10.30 -28.77 26.19
N SER A 100 -10.96 -29.55 27.03
CA SER A 100 -12.42 -29.68 27.01
C SER A 100 -13.17 -28.60 27.82
N SER A 101 -12.60 -28.14 28.94
CA SER A 101 -13.28 -27.25 29.90
C SER A 101 -12.92 -25.78 29.71
N TYR A 102 -11.65 -25.45 29.45
CA TYR A 102 -11.19 -24.06 29.46
C TYR A 102 -11.78 -23.22 28.33
N PRO A 103 -11.90 -23.70 27.08
CA PRO A 103 -12.55 -22.91 26.02
C PRO A 103 -13.99 -22.54 26.39
N LYS A 104 -14.73 -23.45 27.03
CA LYS A 104 -16.10 -23.22 27.49
C LYS A 104 -16.16 -22.20 28.63
N LYS A 105 -15.14 -22.17 29.50
CA LYS A 105 -15.01 -21.18 30.58
C LYS A 105 -14.60 -19.80 30.07
N ILE A 106 -13.67 -19.72 29.11
CA ILE A 106 -13.12 -18.46 28.59
C ILE A 106 -14.11 -17.75 27.66
N LEU A 107 -14.82 -18.51 26.83
CA LEU A 107 -15.79 -17.99 25.86
C LEU A 107 -16.77 -16.94 26.43
N PRO A 108 -17.48 -17.17 27.54
CA PRO A 108 -18.42 -16.18 28.08
C PRO A 108 -17.75 -14.88 28.53
N TYR A 109 -16.50 -14.91 29.01
CA TYR A 109 -15.76 -13.69 29.38
C TYR A 109 -15.42 -12.86 28.15
N VAL A 110 -14.91 -13.51 27.11
CA VAL A 110 -14.57 -12.84 25.84
C VAL A 110 -15.83 -12.25 25.21
N VAL A 111 -16.91 -13.03 25.12
CA VAL A 111 -18.20 -12.55 24.58
C VAL A 111 -18.72 -11.36 25.40
N ARG A 112 -18.61 -11.38 26.73
CA ARG A 112 -19.02 -10.25 27.58
C ARG A 112 -18.17 -9.01 27.32
N SER A 113 -16.84 -9.17 27.19
CA SER A 113 -15.93 -8.05 26.89
C SER A 113 -16.23 -7.41 25.53
N LEU A 114 -16.41 -8.21 24.48
CA LEU A 114 -16.74 -7.72 23.14
C LEU A 114 -18.11 -7.02 23.11
N LYS A 115 -19.10 -7.54 23.86
CA LYS A 115 -20.39 -6.86 24.02
C LYS A 115 -20.20 -5.50 24.69
N ALA A 116 -19.43 -5.42 25.77
CA ALA A 116 -19.18 -4.16 26.47
C ALA A 116 -18.47 -3.13 25.56
N GLU A 117 -17.50 -3.57 24.76
CA GLU A 117 -16.82 -2.71 23.78
C GLU A 117 -17.80 -2.19 22.71
N ARG A 118 -18.70 -3.06 22.22
CA ARG A 118 -19.75 -2.65 21.27
C ARG A 118 -20.72 -1.64 21.88
N GLU A 119 -21.15 -1.85 23.11
CA GLU A 119 -22.01 -0.88 23.82
C GLU A 119 -21.27 0.46 24.01
N LEU A 120 -19.99 0.44 24.37
CA LEU A 120 -19.16 1.64 24.48
C LEU A 120 -19.05 2.40 23.14
N MET A 121 -18.87 1.68 22.03
CA MET A 121 -18.91 2.26 20.68
C MET A 121 -20.29 2.85 20.36
N GLY A 122 -21.39 2.26 20.83
CA GLY A 122 -22.74 2.83 20.69
C GLY A 122 -22.91 4.16 21.43
N LEU A 123 -22.19 4.36 22.54
CA LEU A 123 -22.15 5.62 23.28
C LEU A 123 -21.24 6.67 22.63
N TYR A 124 -20.37 6.28 21.69
CA TYR A 124 -19.50 7.19 20.99
C TYR A 124 -20.32 8.08 20.03
N LYS A 125 -20.57 9.32 20.46
CA LYS A 125 -21.06 10.38 19.58
C LYS A 125 -19.87 11.04 18.89
N PRO A 126 -19.84 11.14 17.55
CA PRO A 126 -18.77 11.86 16.87
C PRO A 126 -18.73 13.30 17.37
N THR A 127 -17.65 13.64 18.07
CA THR A 127 -17.49 14.93 18.76
C THR A 127 -17.41 16.12 17.79
N VAL A 128 -17.15 15.84 16.51
CA VAL A 128 -17.03 16.86 15.47
C VAL A 128 -18.07 16.59 14.38
N LYS A 129 -19.13 17.40 14.37
CA LYS A 129 -20.01 17.49 13.20
C LYS A 129 -19.24 18.24 12.09
N PRO A 130 -19.25 17.77 10.84
CA PRO A 130 -18.63 18.50 9.73
C PRO A 130 -19.19 19.92 9.69
N GLN A 131 -18.30 20.91 9.69
CA GLN A 131 -18.70 22.31 9.56
C GLN A 131 -19.27 22.52 8.16
N GLU A 132 -20.55 22.85 8.06
CA GLU A 132 -21.17 23.23 6.79
C GLU A 132 -20.57 24.55 6.30
N MET A 133 -19.70 24.47 5.29
CA MET A 133 -19.14 25.64 4.64
C MET A 133 -20.22 26.29 3.76
N LYS A 134 -20.76 27.42 4.23
CA LYS A 134 -21.62 28.27 3.39
C LYS A 134 -20.77 28.89 2.28
N LYS A 135 -21.31 28.90 1.06
CA LYS A 135 -20.66 29.59 -0.07
C LYS A 135 -20.63 31.09 0.21
N ASP A 136 -19.54 31.75 -0.17
CA ASP A 136 -19.40 33.19 -0.03
C ASP A 136 -20.47 33.89 -0.90
N PRO A 137 -21.36 34.72 -0.31
CA PRO A 137 -22.40 35.44 -1.05
C PRO A 137 -21.83 36.36 -2.14
N VAL A 138 -20.60 36.86 -1.97
CA VAL A 138 -19.93 37.70 -2.98
C VAL A 138 -19.51 36.87 -4.18
N GLN A 139 -19.08 35.62 -3.96
CA GLN A 139 -18.74 34.72 -5.06
C GLN A 139 -20.01 34.28 -5.82
N GLU A 140 -21.10 33.99 -5.09
CA GLU A 140 -22.36 33.56 -5.70
C GLU A 140 -22.94 34.66 -6.62
N THR A 141 -23.00 35.90 -6.15
CA THR A 141 -23.47 37.06 -6.95
C THR A 141 -22.62 37.32 -8.19
N LYS A 142 -21.30 37.13 -8.12
CA LYS A 142 -20.42 37.24 -9.28
C LYS A 142 -20.67 36.11 -10.28
N MET A 143 -20.82 34.87 -9.81
CA MET A 143 -21.07 33.72 -10.68
C MET A 143 -22.43 33.80 -11.37
N THR A 144 -23.48 34.25 -10.67
CA THR A 144 -24.81 34.43 -11.28
C THR A 144 -24.77 35.53 -12.35
N SER A 145 -24.17 36.69 -12.05
CA SER A 145 -24.00 37.77 -13.02
C SER A 145 -23.25 37.32 -14.28
N LEU A 146 -22.13 36.60 -14.13
CA LEU A 146 -21.38 36.00 -15.24
C LEU A 146 -22.23 35.02 -16.04
N SER A 147 -22.98 34.14 -15.35
CA SER A 147 -23.84 33.15 -15.99
C SER A 147 -24.98 33.77 -16.81
N GLU A 148 -25.48 34.94 -16.41
CA GLU A 148 -26.51 35.67 -17.15
C GLU A 148 -25.93 36.52 -18.30
N ALA A 149 -24.72 37.06 -18.13
CA ALA A 149 -24.07 37.92 -19.11
C ALA A 149 -23.49 37.11 -20.28
N ALA A 150 -22.84 35.97 -20.00
CA ALA A 150 -22.13 35.20 -21.01
C ALA A 150 -23.03 34.73 -22.18
N PRO A 151 -24.23 34.16 -21.96
CA PRO A 151 -25.09 33.74 -23.07
C PRO A 151 -25.59 34.91 -23.94
N ARG A 152 -25.81 36.07 -23.32
CA ARG A 152 -26.22 37.29 -24.04
C ARG A 152 -25.12 37.77 -24.97
N MET A 153 -23.89 37.84 -24.49
CA MET A 153 -22.74 38.21 -25.29
C MET A 153 -22.47 37.22 -26.42
N ILE A 154 -22.58 35.91 -26.17
CA ILE A 154 -22.41 34.88 -27.20
C ILE A 154 -23.44 35.06 -28.33
N ARG A 155 -24.70 35.32 -27.98
CA ARG A 155 -25.76 35.57 -28.98
C ARG A 155 -25.46 36.81 -29.82
N GLN A 156 -25.05 37.90 -29.18
CA GLN A 156 -24.66 39.13 -29.87
C GLN A 156 -23.48 38.87 -30.83
N ALA A 157 -22.43 38.20 -30.38
CA ALA A 157 -21.29 37.84 -31.22
C ALA A 157 -21.73 37.00 -32.43
N SER A 158 -22.60 36.00 -32.21
CA SER A 158 -23.13 35.17 -33.30
C SER A 158 -23.96 35.97 -34.31
N ALA A 159 -24.72 36.96 -33.85
CA ALA A 159 -25.52 37.82 -34.71
C ALA A 159 -24.63 38.75 -35.56
N VAL A 160 -23.60 39.34 -34.94
CA VAL A 160 -22.60 40.16 -35.64
C VAL A 160 -21.90 39.34 -36.72
N MET A 161 -21.43 38.12 -36.40
CA MET A 161 -20.80 37.24 -37.38
C MET A 161 -21.69 36.94 -38.59
N LYS A 162 -22.98 36.63 -38.36
CA LYS A 162 -23.94 36.39 -39.43
C LYS A 162 -24.13 37.64 -40.30
N SER A 163 -24.31 38.81 -39.68
CA SER A 163 -24.48 40.07 -40.41
C SER A 163 -23.24 40.46 -41.23
N LEU A 164 -22.04 40.18 -40.70
CA LEU A 164 -20.79 40.40 -41.40
C LEU A 164 -20.68 39.52 -42.64
N GLN A 165 -21.07 38.24 -42.53
CA GLN A 165 -21.07 37.32 -43.66
C GLN A 165 -22.05 37.77 -44.76
N THR A 166 -23.24 38.24 -44.39
CA THR A 166 -24.19 38.79 -45.38
C THR A 166 -23.67 40.05 -46.05
N LEU A 167 -22.99 40.93 -45.29
CA LEU A 167 -22.38 42.15 -45.83
C LEU A 167 -21.26 41.80 -46.81
N GLN A 168 -20.42 40.82 -46.48
CA GLN A 168 -19.36 40.34 -47.37
C GLN A 168 -19.93 39.83 -48.69
N GLN A 169 -20.99 39.01 -48.67
CA GLN A 169 -21.66 38.54 -49.89
C GLN A 169 -22.22 39.68 -50.73
N SER A 170 -22.81 40.69 -50.10
CA SER A 170 -23.32 41.86 -50.82
C SER A 170 -22.20 42.68 -51.47
N MET A 171 -21.06 42.83 -50.79
CA MET A 171 -19.89 43.52 -51.32
C MET A 171 -19.28 42.76 -52.50
N GLU A 172 -19.11 41.44 -52.40
CA GLU A 172 -18.64 40.58 -53.50
C GLU A 172 -19.59 40.65 -54.70
N GLY A 173 -20.92 40.62 -54.47
CA GLY A 173 -21.91 40.80 -55.52
C GLY A 173 -21.81 42.16 -56.23
N LEU A 174 -21.65 43.24 -55.47
CA LEU A 174 -21.45 44.59 -56.02
C LEU A 174 -20.13 44.70 -56.79
N CYS A 175 -19.03 44.16 -56.25
CA CYS A 175 -17.74 44.11 -56.95
C CYS A 175 -17.85 43.32 -58.26
N ASN A 176 -18.57 42.19 -58.28
CA ASN A 176 -18.82 41.44 -59.50
C ASN A 176 -19.59 42.27 -60.53
N VAL A 177 -20.66 42.97 -60.15
CA VAL A 177 -21.40 43.86 -61.07
C VAL A 177 -20.50 44.96 -61.65
N LEU A 178 -19.68 45.60 -60.80
CA LEU A 178 -18.74 46.63 -61.26
C LEU A 178 -17.64 46.06 -62.18
N SER A 179 -17.29 44.79 -62.03
CA SER A 179 -16.31 44.11 -62.89
C SER A 179 -16.88 43.61 -64.22
N MET A 180 -18.21 43.62 -64.41
CA MET A 180 -18.83 43.24 -65.67
C MET A 180 -18.76 44.39 -66.68
N HIS A 181 -18.34 44.08 -67.90
CA HIS A 181 -18.39 45.03 -69.01
C HIS A 181 -19.80 45.04 -69.64
N PRO A 182 -20.33 46.20 -70.06
CA PRO A 182 -21.62 46.29 -70.72
C PRO A 182 -21.65 45.40 -71.97
N THR A 183 -22.66 44.56 -72.10
CA THR A 183 -22.89 43.74 -73.31
C THR A 183 -23.01 44.65 -74.54
N ALA A 184 -22.49 44.22 -75.70
CA ALA A 184 -22.43 45.01 -76.93
C ALA A 184 -23.76 45.71 -77.28
N GLN A 185 -24.90 45.04 -77.11
CA GLN A 185 -26.23 45.65 -77.32
C GLN A 185 -26.55 46.80 -76.36
N SER A 186 -26.15 46.71 -75.08
CA SER A 186 -26.39 47.80 -74.12
C SER A 186 -25.49 49.00 -74.38
N SER A 187 -24.27 48.77 -74.90
CA SER A 187 -23.35 49.82 -75.33
C SER A 187 -23.87 50.54 -76.57
N GLU A 188 -24.45 49.80 -77.53
CA GLU A 188 -25.09 50.36 -78.72
C GLU A 188 -26.28 51.26 -78.37
N ILE A 189 -27.17 50.80 -77.48
CA ILE A 189 -28.30 51.60 -77.00
C ILE A 189 -27.81 52.83 -76.22
N HIS A 190 -26.77 52.70 -75.37
CA HIS A 190 -26.18 53.86 -74.69
C HIS A 190 -25.60 54.87 -75.68
N ARG A 191 -24.98 54.41 -76.77
CA ARG A 191 -24.46 55.25 -77.85
C ARG A 191 -25.58 55.97 -78.60
N GLU A 192 -26.72 55.31 -78.81
CA GLU A 192 -27.91 55.89 -79.46
C GLU A 192 -28.63 56.92 -78.58
N VAL A 193 -28.73 56.68 -77.27
CA VAL A 193 -29.47 57.54 -76.34
C VAL A 193 -28.63 58.72 -75.84
N PHE A 194 -27.33 58.50 -75.59
CA PHE A 194 -26.45 59.52 -74.98
C PHE A 194 -25.41 60.12 -75.94
N GLY A 195 -25.31 59.63 -77.19
CA GLY A 195 -24.45 60.21 -78.22
C GLY A 195 -22.94 60.01 -78.00
N LEU A 196 -22.16 60.09 -79.09
CA LEU A 196 -20.69 60.06 -79.07
C LEU A 196 -20.14 61.44 -78.64
N PRO A 197 -19.06 61.54 -77.84
CA PRO A 197 -18.46 62.84 -77.56
C PRO A 197 -17.66 63.30 -78.79
N GLN A 198 -18.23 64.24 -79.54
CA GLN A 198 -17.57 64.90 -80.66
C GLN A 198 -16.94 66.21 -80.19
N GLY A 199 -15.64 66.35 -80.44
CA GLY A 199 -14.83 67.49 -80.04
C GLY A 199 -15.04 68.74 -80.88
N ASP A 200 -14.88 69.86 -80.17
CA ASP A 200 -14.32 71.16 -80.55
C ASP A 200 -15.20 72.34 -81.02
N LEU A 201 -14.96 73.46 -80.31
CA LEU A 201 -15.20 74.90 -80.61
C LEU A 201 -16.56 75.58 -80.30
N LEU A 202 -16.69 76.06 -79.04
CA LEU A 202 -17.11 77.40 -78.50
C LEU A 202 -18.32 78.21 -79.08
N PRO A 203 -18.95 79.17 -78.33
CA PRO A 203 -19.03 79.42 -76.88
C PRO A 203 -20.48 79.63 -76.31
N LEU A 204 -20.57 79.62 -74.96
CA LEU A 204 -21.65 79.97 -74.01
C LEU A 204 -22.62 81.13 -74.39
N PRO A 205 -23.82 81.31 -73.76
CA PRO A 205 -24.01 81.25 -72.29
C PRO A 205 -25.39 80.77 -71.75
N GLY A 206 -25.41 80.40 -70.46
CA GLY A 206 -26.65 80.35 -69.69
C GLY A 206 -26.59 79.43 -68.48
N ASP A 207 -26.29 79.98 -67.32
CA ASP A 207 -26.30 79.35 -66.00
C ASP A 207 -27.50 78.44 -65.73
N THR A 208 -27.25 77.28 -65.12
CA THR A 208 -27.89 76.93 -63.84
C THR A 208 -27.13 75.75 -63.19
N ALA A 209 -26.69 76.01 -61.97
CA ALA A 209 -26.04 75.07 -61.08
C ALA A 209 -26.97 73.90 -60.70
N VAL A 210 -26.48 72.66 -60.79
CA VAL A 210 -27.01 71.54 -60.01
C VAL A 210 -25.87 70.85 -59.28
N SER A 211 -25.79 71.21 -58.01
CA SER A 211 -25.07 70.55 -56.93
C SER A 211 -25.31 69.03 -56.92
N ARG A 212 -24.23 68.25 -56.93
CA ARG A 212 -24.24 66.87 -56.42
C ARG A 212 -23.13 66.73 -55.39
N GLN A 213 -23.56 66.73 -54.13
CA GLN A 213 -22.74 66.67 -52.93
C GLN A 213 -22.05 65.30 -52.79
N SER A 214 -20.79 65.32 -52.36
CA SER A 214 -20.06 64.13 -51.93
C SER A 214 -20.61 63.62 -50.58
N LEU A 215 -21.01 62.36 -50.55
CA LEU A 215 -21.50 61.67 -49.34
C LEU A 215 -20.36 61.54 -48.32
N LYS A 216 -20.44 62.31 -47.24
CA LYS A 216 -19.54 62.22 -46.08
C LYS A 216 -19.94 61.03 -45.21
N ARG A 217 -19.00 60.10 -45.03
CA ARG A 217 -19.10 58.93 -44.15
C ARG A 217 -18.90 59.39 -42.70
N ASN A 218 -20.00 59.52 -41.95
CA ASN A 218 -19.96 60.03 -40.58
C ASN A 218 -20.34 58.94 -39.57
N VAL A 219 -19.44 58.74 -38.60
CA VAL A 219 -19.71 58.41 -37.19
C VAL A 219 -20.25 57.01 -36.89
N VAL A 220 -19.32 56.04 -36.76
CA VAL A 220 -19.45 54.88 -35.82
C VAL A 220 -18.12 54.62 -35.06
N GLU A 221 -17.05 55.37 -35.31
CA GLU A 221 -15.73 55.11 -34.71
C GLU A 221 -15.57 55.68 -33.29
N ALA A 222 -16.48 56.55 -32.84
CA ALA A 222 -16.42 57.18 -31.52
C ALA A 222 -16.91 56.25 -30.38
N GLU A 223 -17.76 55.28 -30.66
CA GLU A 223 -18.34 54.40 -29.63
C GLU A 223 -17.41 53.22 -29.26
N LEU A 224 -16.46 52.85 -30.13
CA LEU A 224 -15.54 51.73 -29.87
C LEU A 224 -14.41 52.09 -28.88
N LYS A 225 -14.04 53.37 -28.74
CA LYS A 225 -12.91 53.80 -27.89
C LYS A 225 -13.22 53.75 -26.39
N ASN A 226 -14.50 53.69 -26.00
CA ASN A 226 -14.90 53.67 -24.59
C ASN A 226 -15.15 52.26 -24.03
N ALA A 227 -15.06 51.20 -24.85
CA ALA A 227 -15.32 49.82 -24.41
C ALA A 227 -14.08 49.08 -23.87
N TYR A 228 -12.87 49.61 -24.06
CA TYR A 228 -11.62 49.02 -23.59
C TYR A 228 -10.82 50.01 -22.74
N THR A 229 -11.30 50.30 -21.53
CA THR A 229 -10.44 50.83 -20.47
C THR A 229 -10.24 49.74 -19.43
N LEU A 230 -9.05 49.14 -19.43
CA LEU A 230 -8.63 48.20 -18.40
C LEU A 230 -8.43 48.95 -17.08
N PRO A 231 -8.94 48.45 -15.94
CA PRO A 231 -8.71 49.08 -14.65
C PRO A 231 -7.22 48.98 -14.26
N PRO A 232 -6.66 49.98 -13.55
CA PRO A 232 -5.26 50.02 -13.19
C PRO A 232 -4.88 48.88 -12.24
N LYS A 233 -3.75 48.26 -12.56
CA LYS A 233 -3.08 47.16 -11.85
C LYS A 233 -2.71 47.63 -10.42
N ARG A 234 -3.30 47.04 -9.37
CA ARG A 234 -2.78 47.20 -8.00
C ARG A 234 -1.46 46.45 -7.89
N LEU A 235 -0.39 47.18 -7.55
CA LEU A 235 0.89 46.59 -7.13
C LEU A 235 0.73 45.91 -5.76
N PRO A 236 1.48 44.83 -5.47
CA PRO A 236 1.35 44.07 -4.24
C PRO A 236 2.09 44.77 -3.10
N THR A 237 1.40 45.07 -2.00
CA THR A 237 2.04 45.45 -0.74
C THR A 237 2.44 44.20 0.02
N ALA A 238 3.70 44.20 0.42
CA ALA A 238 4.42 43.15 1.12
C ALA A 238 3.83 42.79 2.49
N SER A 239 4.03 41.50 2.81
CA SER A 239 4.22 40.89 4.13
C SER A 239 4.29 41.80 5.35
N LYS A 240 3.47 41.48 6.36
CA LYS A 240 3.92 41.43 7.75
C LYS A 240 3.45 40.12 8.39
N SER A 241 4.44 39.30 8.70
CA SER A 241 4.44 38.27 9.73
C SER A 241 4.31 38.93 11.10
N GLU A 242 3.36 38.50 11.92
CA GLU A 242 3.44 38.63 13.37
C GLU A 242 3.13 37.27 13.98
N ASP A 243 4.22 36.60 14.38
CA ASP A 243 4.26 35.66 15.50
C ASP A 243 3.92 36.43 16.79
N SER A 244 3.08 35.86 17.64
CA SER A 244 3.03 36.01 19.11
C SER A 244 2.00 34.99 19.59
N GLU A 245 2.44 33.87 20.15
CA GLU A 245 2.60 33.62 21.61
C GLU A 245 1.28 33.22 22.28
#